data_AF-A0A1Q4DXP1-F1
#
_entry.id   AF-A0A1Q4DXP1-F1
#
_cell.length_a   1.000
_cell.length_b   1.000
_cell.length_c   1.000
_cell.angle_alpha   90.00
_cell.angle_beta   90.00
_cell.angle_gamma   90.00
#
_symmetry.space_group_name_H-M   'P 1'
#
loop_
_entity.id
_entity.type
_entity.pdbx_description
1 polymer ?
#
loop_
_entity_poly.entity_id
_entity_poly.type
_entity_poly.pdbx_seq_one_letter_code
_entity_poly.pdbx_strand_id
1 'polypeptide(L)'
;MHLWQRAEGRECKMVTGIDDHSRYGVIAAAVAVPNGRAVCDVFAAAMADHGLPSEVLTDNGKQFTSRFTKPRSAQGPGVVDL
;
A
#
# COMPACT_ATOMS: atom_id res chain seq x y z
N MET A 1 -4.18 -9.84 -5.17
CA MET A 1 -3.28 -9.49 -4.05
C MET A 1 -2.78 -10.79 -3.42
N HIS A 2 -1.46 -11.03 -3.34
CA HIS A 2 -0.93 -12.20 -2.61
C HIS A 2 -0.77 -11.83 -1.13
N LEU A 3 -1.41 -12.59 -0.24
CA LEU A 3 -1.25 -12.47 1.21
C LEU A 3 0.11 -13.04 1.61
N TRP A 4 0.92 -12.24 2.29
CA TRP A 4 2.19 -12.69 2.86
C TRP A 4 2.07 -12.72 4.38
N GLN A 5 2.39 -13.86 4.99
CA GLN A 5 2.44 -14.02 6.43
C GLN A 5 3.83 -13.65 6.96
N ARG A 6 3.90 -12.95 8.10
CA ARG A 6 5.14 -12.87 8.88
C ARG A 6 5.37 -14.18 9.64
N ALA A 7 6.63 -14.44 10.03
CA ALA A 7 7.09 -15.64 10.76
C ALA A 7 6.35 -15.93 12.10
N GLU A 8 5.48 -15.03 12.54
CA GLU A 8 4.72 -15.08 13.80
C GLU A 8 3.19 -15.22 13.58
N GLY A 9 2.74 -15.61 12.38
CA GLY A 9 1.32 -15.88 12.09
C GLY A 9 0.42 -14.65 11.99
N ARG A 10 1.01 -13.44 11.98
CA ARG A 10 0.26 -12.18 11.75
C ARG A 10 0.26 -11.85 10.26
N GLU A 11 -0.93 -11.52 9.74
CA GLU A 11 -1.06 -11.00 8.39
C GLU A 11 -0.35 -9.65 8.27
N CYS A 12 0.37 -9.46 7.17
CA CYS A 12 0.90 -8.17 6.77
C CYS A 12 0.61 -7.94 5.29
N LYS A 13 0.62 -6.67 4.89
CA LYS A 13 0.61 -6.30 3.48
C LYS A 13 1.96 -5.71 3.11
N MET A 14 2.38 -5.96 1.88
CA MET A 14 3.57 -5.34 1.33
C MET A 14 3.21 -4.01 0.68
N VAL A 15 3.98 -2.99 0.98
CA VAL A 15 4.07 -1.76 0.18
C VAL A 15 5.31 -1.90 -0.68
N THR A 16 5.14 -1.74 -1.98
CA THR A 16 6.21 -1.85 -2.97
C THR A 16 6.20 -0.62 -3.87
N GLY A 17 7.37 -0.20 -4.31
CA GLY A 17 7.54 0.93 -5.20
C GLY A 17 8.77 0.68 -6.07
N ILE A 18 8.64 1.00 -7.35
CA ILE A 18 9.71 0.88 -8.32
C ILE A 18 9.92 2.23 -8.99
N ASP A 19 11.17 2.55 -9.29
CA ASP A 19 11.48 3.59 -10.26
C ASP A 19 11.14 3.07 -11.66
N ASP A 20 10.28 3.79 -12.37
CA ASP A 20 9.81 3.37 -13.70
C ASP A 20 10.95 3.30 -14.72
N HIS A 21 11.87 4.27 -14.69
CA HIS A 21 12.94 4.39 -15.67
C HIS A 21 13.97 3.26 -15.51
N SER A 22 14.50 3.07 -14.30
CA SER A 22 15.56 2.08 -14.03
C SER A 22 15.05 0.68 -13.66
N ARG A 23 13.76 0.54 -13.36
CA ARG A 23 13.15 -0.67 -12.76
C ARG A 23 13.74 -1.04 -11.40
N TYR A 24 14.43 -0.12 -10.74
CA TYR A 24 14.98 -0.32 -9.39
C TYR A 24 13.87 -0.28 -8.33
N GLY A 25 13.91 -1.20 -7.36
CA GLY A 25 12.97 -1.23 -6.24
C GLY A 25 13.33 -0.20 -5.17
N VAL A 26 12.56 0.88 -5.08
CA VAL A 26 12.77 1.98 -4.13
C VAL A 26 12.00 1.79 -2.81
N ILE A 27 11.00 0.90 -2.79
CA ILE A 27 10.26 0.53 -1.59
C ILE A 27 10.04 -0.99 -1.56
N ALA A 28 10.40 -1.61 -0.44
CA ALA A 28 10.05 -2.99 -0.11
C ALA A 28 9.79 -3.11 1.40
N ALA A 29 8.57 -2.77 1.83
CA ALA A 29 8.22 -2.71 3.25
C ALA A 29 6.99 -3.55 3.58
N ALA A 30 7.02 -4.27 4.72
CA ALA A 30 5.86 -4.96 5.26
C ALA A 30 5.15 -4.08 6.29
N VAL A 31 3.86 -3.81 6.10
CA VAL A 31 3.02 -3.06 7.04
C VAL A 31 2.00 -3.99 7.69
N ALA A 32 1.89 -3.93 9.01
CA ALA A 32 0.93 -4.75 9.77
C ALA A 32 -0.51 -4.26 9.57
N VAL A 33 -0.72 -2.94 9.45
CA VAL A 33 -2.03 -2.33 9.19
C VAL A 33 -1.92 -1.46 7.93
N PRO A 34 -2.53 -1.86 6.80
CA PRO A 34 -2.38 -1.19 5.51
C PRO A 34 -3.32 0.01 5.37
N ASN A 35 -3.17 1.01 6.24
CA ASN A 35 -3.89 2.28 6.12
C ASN A 35 -3.06 3.33 5.37
N GLY A 36 -3.70 4.43 4.96
CA GLY A 36 -3.02 5.49 4.21
C GLY A 36 -1.83 6.10 4.94
N ARG A 37 -1.87 6.20 6.28
CA ARG A 37 -0.76 6.76 7.06
C ARG A 37 0.49 5.87 6.99
N ALA A 38 0.33 4.57 7.18
CA ALA A 38 1.43 3.61 7.07
C ALA A 38 2.08 3.64 5.67
N VAL A 39 1.27 3.81 4.62
CA VAL A 39 1.79 3.98 3.25
C VAL A 39 2.57 5.28 3.10
N CYS A 40 2.04 6.40 3.60
CA CYS A 40 2.74 7.70 3.56
C CYS A 40 4.07 7.68 4.31
N ASP A 41 4.13 7.05 5.48
CA ASP A 41 5.35 6.99 6.29
C ASP A 41 6.47 6.22 5.55
N VAL A 42 6.14 5.07 4.95
CA VAL A 42 7.09 4.29 4.13
C VAL A 42 7.50 5.06 2.86
N PHE A 43 6.56 5.73 2.21
CA PHE A 43 6.84 6.51 1.00
C PHE A 43 7.75 7.70 1.31
N ALA A 44 7.54 8.39 2.43
CA ALA A 44 8.40 9.48 2.90
C ALA A 44 9.83 9.00 3.21
N ALA A 45 9.98 7.83 3.81
CA ALA A 45 11.30 7.23 4.05
C ALA A 45 12.05 6.98 2.73
N ALA A 46 11.39 6.40 1.73
CA ALA A 46 12.01 6.17 0.43
C ALA A 46 12.37 7.47 -0.31
N MET A 47 11.57 8.52 -0.18
CA MET A 47 11.92 9.84 -0.73
C MET A 47 13.14 10.46 -0.04
N ALA A 48 13.35 10.18 1.26
CA ALA A 48 14.56 10.61 1.96
C ALA A 48 15.81 9.88 1.46
N ASP A 49 15.68 8.59 1.12
CA ASP A 49 16.80 7.74 0.68
C ASP A 49 17.12 7.89 -0.82
N HIS A 50 16.10 8.12 -1.67
CA HIS A 50 16.22 8.08 -3.13
C HIS A 50 15.87 9.39 -3.83
N GLY A 51 15.40 10.41 -3.10
CA GLY A 51 14.94 11.68 -3.65
C GLY A 51 13.46 11.70 -4.04
N LEU A 52 12.98 12.88 -4.46
CA LEU A 52 11.59 13.08 -4.84
C LEU A 52 11.33 12.59 -6.28
N PRO A 53 10.29 11.78 -6.52
CA PRO A 53 9.90 11.41 -7.88
C PRO A 53 9.23 12.60 -8.59
N SER A 54 9.37 12.69 -9.91
CA SER A 54 8.65 13.67 -10.73
C SER A 54 7.16 13.36 -10.83
N GLU A 55 6.81 12.07 -10.83
CA GLU A 55 5.44 11.59 -10.90
C GLU A 55 5.31 10.29 -10.07
N VAL A 56 4.12 10.07 -9.52
CA VAL A 56 3.80 8.85 -8.76
C VAL A 56 2.61 8.16 -9.42
N LEU A 57 2.84 6.97 -9.94
CA LEU A 57 1.80 6.08 -10.46
C LEU A 57 1.45 5.06 -9.37
N THR A 58 0.22 5.12 -8.89
CA THR A 58 -0.32 4.12 -7.95
C THR A 58 -1.36 3.25 -8.65
N ASP A 59 -1.61 2.07 -8.10
CA ASP A 59 -2.83 1.35 -8.44
C ASP A 59 -4.07 2.12 -7.92
N ASN A 60 -5.25 1.59 -8.26
CA ASN A 60 -6.54 2.15 -7.82
C ASN A 60 -6.97 1.67 -6.42
N GLY A 61 -6.05 1.13 -5.62
CA GLY A 61 -6.36 0.61 -4.30
C GLY A 61 -6.94 1.69 -3.36
N LYS A 62 -7.77 1.25 -2.41
CA LYS A 62 -8.54 2.14 -1.51
C LYS A 62 -7.65 3.09 -0.70
N GLN A 63 -6.40 2.72 -0.43
CA GLN A 63 -5.41 3.57 0.22
C GLN A 63 -5.09 4.85 -0.58
N PHE A 64 -5.28 4.83 -1.90
CA PHE A 64 -5.08 5.97 -2.81
C PHE A 64 -6.39 6.58 -3.30
N THR A 65 -7.48 5.78 -3.30
CA THR A 65 -8.77 6.14 -3.92
C THR A 65 -9.94 6.19 -2.93
N SER A 66 -9.70 6.19 -1.61
CA SER A 66 -10.75 6.11 -0.57
C SER A 66 -11.89 7.12 -0.75
N ARG A 67 -11.60 8.34 -1.23
CA ARG A 67 -12.60 9.38 -1.58
C ARG A 67 -13.67 8.94 -2.60
N PHE A 68 -13.37 7.95 -3.43
CA PHE A 68 -14.28 7.40 -4.43
C PHE A 68 -15.01 6.13 -3.95
N THR A 69 -14.62 5.59 -2.79
CA THR A 69 -15.26 4.41 -2.21
C THR A 69 -16.42 4.84 -1.31
N LYS A 70 -17.66 4.44 -1.65
CA LYS A 70 -18.80 4.65 -0.75
C LYS A 70 -18.62 3.78 0.50
N PRO A 71 -18.89 4.29 1.73
CA PRO A 71 -18.99 3.43 2.89
C PRO A 71 -20.07 2.38 2.62
N ARG A 72 -19.73 1.10 2.80
CA ARG A 72 -20.70 0.02 2.66
C ARG A 72 -21.77 0.25 3.73
N SER A 73 -23.01 0.52 3.33
CA SER A 73 -24.12 0.50 4.28
C SER A 73 -24.11 -0.89 4.92
N ALA A 74 -24.32 -0.95 6.24
CA ALA A 74 -24.23 -2.17 7.03
C ALA A 74 -25.24 -3.22 6.53
N GLN A 75 -24.84 -3.98 5.51
CA GLN A 75 -25.53 -5.15 5.01
C GLN A 75 -24.60 -6.31 5.37
N GLY A 76 -25.19 -7.29 6.06
CA GLY A 76 -24.57 -8.38 6.83
C GLY A 76 -23.48 -9.21 6.12
N PRO A 77 -23.02 -10.29 6.77
CA PRO A 77 -21.69 -10.87 6.56
C PRO A 77 -21.54 -11.37 5.13
N GLY A 78 -20.95 -10.54 4.28
CA GLY A 78 -20.83 -10.76 2.87
C GLY A 78 -19.47 -10.30 2.43
N VAL A 79 -18.62 -11.30 2.14
CA VAL A 79 -17.41 -11.29 1.32
C VAL A 79 -16.73 -9.92 1.17
N VAL A 80 -15.58 -9.79 1.84
CA VAL A 80 -14.66 -8.66 1.69
C VAL A 80 -13.91 -8.78 0.37
N ASP A 81 -14.37 -8.06 -0.66
CA ASP A 81 -13.56 -7.85 -1.86
C ASP A 81 -12.44 -6.83 -1.57
N LEU A 82 -11.18 -7.30 -1.71
CA LEU A 82 -9.94 -6.51 -1.77
C LEU A 82 -8.99 -7.06 -2.84
#